data_AF-A0AAU5NSW5-F1
#
_entry.id   AF-A0AAU5NSW5-F1
#
_cell.length_a   1.000
_cell.length_b   1.000
_cell.length_c   1.000
_cell.angle_alpha   90.00
_cell.angle_beta   90.00
_cell.angle_gamma   90.00
#
_symmetry.space_group_name_H-M   'P 1'
#
loop_
_entity.id
_entity.type
_entity.pdbx_description
1 polymer ?
#
loop_
_entity_poly.entity_id
_entity_poly.type
_entity_poly.pdbx_seq_one_letter_code
_entity_poly.pdbx_strand_id
1 'polypeptide(L)'
;MLDPARPVHVALRRQLPHLSVLSRCSCGCGTAFFAVRTDEVEAAPTGPGTVVAASAQFLTEAGEYPGEVLVFTQDGYLSWLEVCSWSDDTEVSLSVPGASLSPC
;
A
#
# COMPACT_ATOMS: atom_id res chain seq x y z
N MET A 1 -8.15 -2.78 4.43
CA MET A 1 -7.31 -3.96 4.77
C MET A 1 -7.59 -5.11 3.81
N LEU A 2 -6.59 -5.91 3.41
CA LEU A 2 -6.79 -7.13 2.61
C LEU A 2 -7.38 -8.26 3.49
N ASP A 3 -8.71 -8.29 3.52
CA ASP A 3 -9.56 -9.25 4.24
C ASP A 3 -9.42 -10.71 3.72
N PRO A 4 -9.00 -11.67 4.56
CA PRO A 4 -8.85 -13.07 4.16
C PRO A 4 -10.16 -13.79 3.83
N ALA A 5 -11.33 -13.24 4.18
CA ALA A 5 -12.62 -13.82 3.80
C ALA A 5 -12.98 -13.57 2.32
N ARG A 6 -12.30 -12.61 1.66
CA ARG A 6 -12.56 -12.24 0.27
C ARG A 6 -11.57 -12.96 -0.67
N PRO A 7 -12.03 -13.82 -1.61
CA PRO A 7 -11.14 -14.57 -2.50
C PRO A 7 -10.15 -13.71 -3.28
N VAL A 8 -10.59 -12.54 -3.76
CA VAL A 8 -9.73 -11.57 -4.45
C VAL A 8 -8.60 -11.05 -3.55
N HIS A 9 -8.89 -10.78 -2.28
CA HIS A 9 -7.86 -10.34 -1.32
C HIS A 9 -6.90 -11.48 -0.94
N VAL A 10 -7.38 -12.72 -0.86
CA VAL A 10 -6.51 -13.89 -0.67
C VAL A 10 -5.52 -14.00 -1.83
N ALA A 11 -5.97 -13.83 -3.08
CA ALA A 11 -5.10 -13.82 -4.25
C ALA A 11 -4.06 -12.69 -4.17
N LEU A 12 -4.48 -11.46 -3.84
CA LEU A 12 -3.55 -10.34 -3.68
C LEU A 12 -2.53 -10.56 -2.55
N ARG A 13 -2.93 -11.17 -1.43
CA ARG A 13 -1.99 -11.49 -0.34
C ARG A 13 -0.92 -12.51 -0.76
N ARG A 14 -1.22 -13.41 -1.70
CA ARG A 14 -0.23 -14.36 -2.24
C ARG A 14 0.86 -13.66 -3.06
N GLN A 15 0.64 -12.43 -3.53
CA GLN A 15 1.65 -11.65 -4.24
C GLN A 15 2.69 -11.01 -3.31
N LEU A 16 2.39 -10.84 -2.01
CA LEU A 16 3.26 -10.14 -1.06
C LEU A 16 4.70 -10.73 -0.97
N PRO A 17 4.92 -12.06 -0.98
CA PRO A 17 6.27 -12.62 -1.00
C PRO A 17 7.05 -12.34 -2.29
N HIS A 18 6.36 -11.98 -3.38
CA HIS A 18 6.91 -11.72 -4.72
C HIS A 18 6.97 -10.22 -5.03
N LEU A 19 6.64 -9.37 -4.05
CA LEU A 19 6.52 -7.94 -4.20
C LEU A 19 7.76 -7.24 -3.65
N SER A 20 8.21 -6.22 -4.39
CA SER A 20 9.28 -5.31 -3.98
C SER A 20 8.87 -3.86 -4.24
N VAL A 21 9.47 -2.92 -3.52
CA VAL A 21 9.31 -1.49 -3.81
C VAL A 21 10.21 -1.15 -4.99
N LEU A 22 9.61 -0.75 -6.10
CA LEU A 22 10.31 -0.31 -7.31
C LEU A 22 10.85 1.11 -7.14
N SER A 23 9.99 2.03 -6.70
CA SER A 23 10.33 3.44 -6.51
C SER A 23 9.34 4.11 -5.55
N ARG A 24 9.63 5.35 -5.17
CA ARG A 24 8.74 6.24 -4.42
C ARG A 24 8.61 7.55 -5.18
N CYS A 25 7.50 8.29 -5.03
CA CYS A 25 7.41 9.60 -5.67
C CYS A 25 8.53 10.51 -5.16
N SER A 26 9.25 11.16 -6.07
CA SER A 26 10.24 12.18 -5.73
C SER A 26 9.62 13.53 -5.38
N CYS A 27 8.32 13.69 -5.64
CA CYS A 27 7.55 14.89 -5.34
C CYS A 27 7.24 15.09 -3.84
N GLY A 28 7.58 14.11 -2.99
CA GLY A 28 7.31 14.15 -1.56
C GLY A 28 5.94 13.60 -1.16
N CYS A 29 5.07 13.23 -2.11
CA CYS A 29 3.82 12.56 -1.75
C CYS A 29 4.07 11.15 -1.20
N GLY A 30 3.13 10.65 -0.39
CA GLY A 30 3.17 9.33 0.22
C GLY A 30 2.95 8.16 -0.75
N THR A 31 3.49 8.19 -1.96
CA THR A 31 3.31 7.12 -2.96
C THR A 31 4.53 6.21 -3.07
N ALA A 32 4.32 4.89 -3.05
CA ALA A 32 5.32 3.86 -3.33
C ALA A 32 4.83 2.93 -4.44
N PHE A 33 5.62 2.81 -5.51
CA PHE A 33 5.36 1.92 -6.63
C PHE A 33 5.99 0.55 -6.38
N PHE A 34 5.31 -0.49 -6.83
CA PHE A 34 5.71 -1.88 -6.63
C PHE A 34 6.15 -2.54 -7.93
N ALA A 35 7.03 -3.52 -7.81
CA ALA A 35 7.27 -4.54 -8.81
C ALA A 35 6.86 -5.89 -8.22
N VAL A 36 6.05 -6.64 -8.97
CA VAL A 36 5.65 -8.02 -8.64
C VAL A 36 6.28 -8.96 -9.67
N ARG A 37 6.86 -10.06 -9.21
CA ARG A 37 7.37 -11.12 -10.09
C ARG A 37 6.22 -11.94 -10.68
N THR A 38 5.67 -11.45 -11.79
CA THR A 38 4.48 -12.03 -12.44
C THR A 38 4.70 -13.42 -13.04
N ASP A 39 5.96 -13.86 -13.14
CA ASP A 39 6.36 -15.22 -13.49
C ASP A 39 6.18 -16.23 -12.35
N GLU A 40 6.06 -15.77 -11.10
CA GLU A 40 5.95 -16.62 -9.91
C GLU A 40 4.58 -16.58 -9.23
N VAL A 41 3.71 -15.63 -9.61
CA VAL A 41 2.41 -15.46 -8.99
C VAL A 41 1.34 -15.03 -9.98
N GLU A 42 0.15 -15.58 -9.78
CA GLU A 42 -1.03 -15.29 -10.60
C GLU A 42 -1.62 -13.90 -10.32
N ALA A 43 -2.24 -13.34 -11.35
CA ALA A 43 -3.07 -12.15 -11.25
C ALA A 43 -4.31 -12.44 -10.38
N ALA A 44 -4.69 -11.48 -9.53
CA ALA A 44 -5.94 -11.53 -8.82
C ALA A 44 -7.11 -11.17 -9.75
N PRO A 45 -8.32 -11.72 -9.53
CA PRO A 45 -9.49 -11.43 -10.36
C PRO A 45 -10.11 -10.06 -10.01
N THR A 46 -9.35 -8.97 -10.17
CA THR A 46 -9.82 -7.59 -9.92
C THR A 46 -10.50 -6.96 -11.14
N GLY A 47 -10.44 -7.60 -12.30
CA GLY A 47 -10.80 -7.01 -13.59
C GLY A 47 -9.64 -6.22 -14.20
N PRO A 48 -9.80 -5.75 -15.45
CA PRO A 48 -8.77 -5.00 -16.16
C PRO A 48 -8.59 -3.59 -15.60
N GLY A 49 -7.40 -3.02 -15.76
CA GLY A 49 -7.08 -1.64 -15.39
C GLY A 49 -6.79 -1.45 -13.91
N THR A 50 -6.93 -0.20 -13.44
CA THR A 50 -6.59 0.21 -12.08
C THR A 50 -7.79 0.09 -11.14
N VAL A 51 -7.58 -0.57 -10.00
CA VAL A 51 -8.61 -0.74 -8.95
C VAL A 51 -8.01 -0.45 -7.58
N VAL A 52 -8.77 0.23 -6.72
CA VAL A 52 -8.46 0.33 -5.28
C VAL A 52 -8.77 -1.03 -4.63
N ALA A 53 -7.73 -1.81 -4.34
CA ALA A 53 -7.87 -3.14 -3.75
C ALA A 53 -8.23 -3.08 -2.26
N ALA A 54 -7.68 -2.11 -1.54
CA ALA A 54 -7.98 -1.90 -0.14
C ALA A 54 -7.68 -0.46 0.28
N SER A 55 -8.46 0.03 1.24
CA SER A 55 -8.16 1.24 2.00
C SER A 55 -8.09 0.94 3.50
N ALA A 56 -7.39 1.79 4.24
CA ALA A 56 -7.40 1.82 5.69
C ALA A 56 -7.10 3.24 6.18
N GLN A 57 -7.98 3.80 7.01
CA GLN A 57 -7.69 5.06 7.71
C GLN A 57 -6.67 4.79 8.82
N PHE A 58 -5.80 5.76 9.08
CA PHE A 58 -4.92 5.72 10.24
C PHE A 58 -5.43 6.68 11.32
N LEU A 59 -5.32 6.24 12.58
CA LEU A 59 -5.79 6.96 13.76
C LEU A 59 -4.57 7.49 14.53
N THR A 60 -4.59 8.76 14.92
CA THR A 60 -3.57 9.32 15.83
C THR A 60 -3.86 8.94 17.27
N GLU A 61 -2.88 9.12 18.16
CA GLU A 61 -3.10 8.95 19.60
C GLU A 61 -4.16 9.91 20.16
N ALA A 62 -4.36 11.06 19.50
CA ALA A 62 -5.41 12.03 19.83
C ALA A 62 -6.81 11.60 19.34
N GLY A 63 -6.93 10.46 18.65
CA GLY A 63 -8.20 9.96 18.12
C GLY A 63 -8.61 10.61 16.80
N GLU A 64 -7.69 11.27 16.10
CA GLU A 64 -7.96 11.93 14.82
C GLU A 64 -7.70 11.00 13.64
N TYR A 65 -8.40 11.24 12.53
CA TYR A 65 -8.23 10.53 11.26
C TYR A 65 -7.58 11.46 10.22
N PRO A 66 -6.26 11.67 10.28
CA PRO A 66 -5.56 12.60 9.40
C PRO A 66 -5.45 12.11 7.94
N GLY A 67 -5.89 10.89 7.63
CA GLY A 67 -5.86 10.38 6.27
C GLY A 67 -6.11 8.87 6.14
N GLU A 68 -5.77 8.35 4.97
CA GLU A 68 -5.87 6.93 4.66
C GLU A 68 -4.71 6.39 3.82
N VAL A 69 -4.51 5.08 3.92
CA VAL A 69 -3.62 4.30 3.07
C VAL A 69 -4.48 3.55 2.05
N LEU A 70 -4.18 3.76 0.78
CA LEU A 70 -4.81 3.11 -0.37
C LEU A 70 -3.81 2.16 -1.02
N VAL A 71 -4.25 0.96 -1.37
CA VAL A 71 -3.47 0.00 -2.16
C VAL A 71 -4.18 -0.23 -3.47
N PHE A 72 -3.44 -0.07 -4.56
CA PHE A 72 -3.95 -0.18 -5.91
C PHE A 72 -3.42 -1.43 -6.59
N THR A 73 -4.27 -2.01 -7.43
CA THR A 73 -3.88 -3.03 -8.39
C THR A 73 -3.95 -2.48 -9.80
N GLN A 74 -3.12 -3.03 -10.68
CA GLN A 74 -3.21 -2.85 -12.12
C GLN A 74 -3.21 -4.23 -12.77
N ASP A 75 -4.26 -4.52 -13.54
CA ASP A 75 -4.43 -5.79 -14.25
C ASP A 75 -4.28 -7.03 -13.35
N GLY A 76 -4.80 -6.94 -12.12
CA GLY A 76 -4.76 -8.02 -11.13
C GLY A 76 -3.49 -8.11 -10.28
N TYR A 77 -2.49 -7.27 -10.51
CA TYR A 77 -1.26 -7.22 -9.72
C TYR A 77 -1.21 -6.00 -8.81
N LEU A 78 -0.70 -6.16 -7.59
CA LEU A 78 -0.37 -5.04 -6.71
C LEU A 78 0.61 -4.10 -7.41
N SER A 79 0.27 -2.81 -7.51
CA SER A 79 0.97 -1.87 -8.40
C SER A 79 1.53 -0.67 -7.64
N TRP A 80 0.77 -0.03 -6.76
CA TRP A 80 1.30 0.99 -5.86
C TRP A 80 0.46 1.11 -4.59
N LEU A 81 1.04 1.79 -3.61
CA LEU A 81 0.38 2.25 -2.40
C LEU A 81 0.48 3.77 -2.35
N GLU A 82 -0.58 4.40 -1.89
CA GLU A 82 -0.63 5.84 -1.64
C GLU A 82 -1.10 6.09 -0.21
N VAL A 83 -0.44 7.02 0.46
CA VAL A 83 -0.92 7.57 1.72
C VAL A 83 -1.41 8.98 1.44
N CYS A 84 -2.73 9.16 1.55
CA CYS A 84 -3.39 10.44 1.35
C CYS A 84 -3.63 11.07 2.73
N SER A 85 -3.17 12.31 2.91
CA SER A 85 -3.62 13.12 4.05
C SER A 85 -4.85 13.93 3.68
N TRP A 86 -5.78 14.05 4.61
CA TRP A 86 -6.90 15.00 4.54
C TRP A 86 -6.65 16.26 5.36
N SER A 87 -5.51 16.33 6.06
CA SER A 87 -5.14 17.44 6.92
C SER A 87 -3.96 18.21 6.32
N ASP A 88 -4.10 19.52 6.21
CA ASP A 88 -3.00 20.41 5.82
C ASP A 88 -1.90 20.46 6.90
N ASP A 89 -2.21 20.04 8.13
CA ASP A 89 -1.29 20.05 9.27
C ASP A 89 -0.46 18.75 9.38
N THR A 90 -0.71 17.75 8.52
CA THR A 90 -0.02 16.45 8.58
C THR A 90 0.78 16.18 7.31
N GLU A 91 2.10 16.32 7.41
CA GLU A 91 3.01 15.87 6.35
C GLU A 91 3.12 14.34 6.38
N VAL A 92 2.75 13.70 5.26
CA VAL A 92 2.79 12.25 5.11
C VAL A 92 3.93 11.86 4.18
N SER A 93 4.95 11.23 4.75
CA SER A 93 6.12 10.77 4.02
C SER A 93 6.33 9.27 4.19
N LEU A 94 6.55 8.56 3.08
CA LEU A 94 6.97 7.15 3.08
C LEU A 94 8.51 6.99 3.13
N SER A 95 9.18 7.86 3.87
CA SER A 95 10.63 7.81 4.09
C SER A 95 11.05 6.49 4.75
N VAL A 96 12.26 6.02 4.45
CA VAL A 96 12.86 4.89 5.17
C VAL A 96 13.13 5.34 6.61
N PRO A 97 12.65 4.65 7.66
CA PRO A 97 13.18 4.85 8.99
C PRO A 97 14.66 4.47 8.98
N GLY A 98 15.54 5.44 9.24
CA GLY A 98 16.91 5.15 9.62
C GLY A 98 16.91 4.23 10.84
N ALA A 99 17.76 3.20 10.82
CA ALA A 99 17.91 2.24 11.88
C ALA A 99 18.05 2.88 13.27
N SER A 100 17.24 2.43 14.23
CA SER A 100 17.60 2.16 15.63
C SER A 100 16.34 2.09 16.50
N LEU A 101 15.87 0.89 16.79
CA LEU A 101 15.26 0.62 18.08
C LEU A 101 16.36 0.02 18.95
N SER A 102 16.92 0.83 19.84
CA SER A 102 17.65 0.29 20.99
C SER A 102 16.60 -0.27 21.95
N PRO A 103 16.76 -1.51 22.46
CA PRO A 103 15.85 -2.05 23.45
C PRO A 103 16.13 -1.41 24.82
N CYS A 104 15.07 -0.94 25.49
CA CYS A 104 15.01 -0.84 26.95
C CYS A 104 14.32 -2.09 27.50
#